data_AF-A0A2D4K008-F1
#
_entry.id   AF-A0A2D4K008-F1
#
_cell.length_a   1.000
_cell.length_b   1.000
_cell.length_c   1.000
_cell.angle_alpha   90.00
_cell.angle_beta   90.00
_cell.angle_gamma   90.00
#
_symmetry.space_group_name_H-M   'P 1'
#
loop_
_entity.id
_entity.type
_entity.pdbx_description
1 polymer ?
#
loop_
_entity_poly.entity_id
_entity_poly.type
_entity_poly.pdbx_seq_one_letter_code
_entity_poly.pdbx_strand_id
1 'polypeptide(L)'
;MPLPECESICVIPGSVLLWKIAPRPSNSTQMYNFTTFAMMLNELDQEMESVIPKTDCRLRPDIRAMENGEIDTASEEKRRLEEKQRAALKNRSKSEEDWKTWWFHQGPNPHTGGHDWIYSGNYWDRNYFNLPDIY
;
A
#
# COMPACT_ATOMS: atom_id res chain seq x y z
N MET A 1 9.67 11.27 29.47
CA MET A 1 10.08 9.97 30.01
C MET A 1 11.00 9.30 28.99
N PRO A 2 12.20 8.84 29.37
CA PRO A 2 13.00 8.01 28.50
C PRO A 2 12.23 6.71 28.22
N LEU A 3 12.24 6.26 26.95
CA LEU A 3 11.68 4.97 26.56
C LEU A 3 12.33 3.88 27.43
N PRO A 4 11.58 2.88 27.92
CA PRO A 4 12.18 1.80 28.68
C PRO A 4 13.25 1.16 27.80
N GLU A 5 14.44 0.95 28.38
CA GLU A 5 15.45 0.08 27.78
C GLU A 5 14.73 -1.25 27.53
N CYS A 6 14.36 -1.49 26.27
CA CYS A 6 13.92 -2.79 25.80
C CYS A 6 14.95 -3.77 26.35
N GLU A 7 14.53 -4.77 27.14
CA GLU A 7 15.40 -5.81 27.69
C GLU A 7 16.15 -6.47 26.53
N SER A 8 17.26 -5.85 26.15
CA SER A 8 18.06 -6.28 25.03
C SER A 8 18.81 -7.46 25.57
N ILE A 9 18.42 -8.65 25.12
CA ILE A 9 19.12 -9.90 25.40
C ILE A 9 20.62 -9.64 25.32
N CYS A 10 21.37 -10.11 26.32
CA CYS A 10 22.81 -9.95 26.34
C CYS A 10 23.40 -10.53 25.05
N VAL A 11 24.16 -9.71 24.32
CA VAL A 11 24.81 -10.15 23.07
C VAL A 11 25.85 -11.21 23.44
N ILE A 12 25.68 -12.43 22.91
CA ILE A 12 26.59 -13.54 23.17
C ILE A 12 27.99 -13.16 22.66
N PRO A 13 29.05 -13.19 23.49
CA PRO A 13 30.41 -12.87 23.06
C PRO A 13 30.85 -13.69 21.83
N GLY A 14 31.46 -13.05 20.84
CA GLY A 14 31.85 -13.68 19.58
C GLY A 14 30.73 -13.75 18.52
N SER A 15 29.53 -13.25 18.82
CA SER A 15 28.45 -13.17 17.83
C SER A 15 28.68 -12.10 16.78
N VAL A 16 28.06 -12.28 15.62
CA VAL A 16 28.04 -11.31 14.52
C VAL A 16 26.66 -10.66 14.43
N LEU A 17 26.63 -9.33 14.43
CA LEU A 17 25.40 -8.56 14.23
C LEU A 17 24.92 -8.73 12.78
N LEU A 18 23.75 -9.35 12.59
CA LEU A 18 23.14 -9.52 11.26
C LEU A 18 22.23 -8.35 10.88
N TRP A 19 21.44 -7.86 11.84
CA TRP A 19 20.46 -6.80 11.60
C TRP A 19 20.10 -6.10 12.91
N LYS A 20 19.76 -4.81 12.82
CA LYS A 20 19.23 -4.01 13.91
C LYS A 20 18.09 -3.14 13.39
N ILE A 21 17.03 -3.00 14.18
CA ILE A 21 15.91 -2.12 13.85
C ILE A 21 16.33 -0.64 13.84
N ALA A 22 15.82 0.12 12.88
CA ALA A 22 15.97 1.57 12.88
C ALA A 22 15.17 2.20 14.05
N PRO A 23 15.74 3.18 14.78
CA PRO A 23 15.00 3.88 15.83
C PRO A 23 13.81 4.62 15.23
N ARG A 24 12.72 4.71 15.99
CA ARG A 24 11.52 5.47 15.60
C ARG A 24 11.84 6.97 15.64
N PRO A 25 11.30 7.77 14.68
CA PRO A 25 11.45 9.21 14.73
C PRO A 25 10.71 9.80 15.95
N SER A 26 11.14 10.98 16.40
CA SER A 26 10.61 11.61 17.62
C SER A 26 9.09 11.89 17.57
N ASN A 27 8.56 12.16 16.39
CA ASN A 27 7.13 12.41 16.14
C ASN A 27 6.31 11.12 15.91
N SER A 28 6.93 9.94 15.96
CA SER A 28 6.26 8.65 15.69
C SER A 28 4.98 8.47 16.50
N THR A 29 5.00 8.76 17.80
CA THR A 29 3.84 8.55 18.69
C THR A 29 2.62 9.41 18.33
N GLN A 30 2.83 10.56 17.68
CA GLN A 30 1.76 11.44 17.22
C GLN A 30 1.27 11.06 15.81
N MET A 31 2.10 10.32 15.06
CA MET A 31 1.88 9.95 13.67
C MET A 31 1.70 8.43 13.56
N TYR A 32 0.67 7.90 14.25
CA TYR A 32 0.27 6.49 14.20
C TYR A 32 1.38 5.47 14.51
N ASN A 33 2.39 5.87 15.27
CA ASN A 33 3.60 5.08 15.55
C ASN A 33 4.33 4.63 14.28
N PHE A 34 4.37 5.44 13.23
CA PHE A 34 5.06 5.13 11.98
C PHE A 34 6.59 5.16 12.09
N THR A 35 7.26 4.31 11.29
CA THR A 35 8.69 4.44 11.04
C THR A 35 8.90 5.59 10.07
N THR A 36 10.11 6.13 9.99
CA THR A 36 10.48 7.06 8.91
C THR A 36 10.15 6.47 7.52
N PHE A 37 10.41 5.16 7.34
CA PHE A 37 10.04 4.46 6.09
C PHE A 37 8.53 4.49 5.82
N ALA A 38 7.70 4.20 6.83
CA ALA A 38 6.25 4.20 6.67
C ALA A 38 5.68 5.59 6.38
N MET A 39 6.26 6.64 6.97
CA MET A 39 5.88 8.03 6.70
C MET A 39 6.07 8.43 5.23
N MET A 40 7.05 7.83 4.53
CA MET A 40 7.32 8.13 3.12
C MET A 40 6.45 7.34 2.13
N LEU A 41 5.70 6.33 2.59
CA LEU A 41 4.96 5.43 1.68
C LEU A 41 3.87 6.16 0.88
N ASN A 42 3.21 7.14 1.51
CA ASN A 42 2.08 7.86 0.94
C ASN A 42 2.41 9.30 0.49
N GLU A 43 3.69 9.69 0.55
CA GLU A 43 4.16 10.94 -0.02
C GLU A 43 3.88 10.95 -1.53
N LEU A 44 3.35 12.08 -2.01
CA LEU A 44 3.01 12.30 -3.40
C LEU A 44 3.49 13.69 -3.80
N ASP A 45 4.42 13.74 -4.74
CA ASP A 45 4.84 14.97 -5.39
C ASP A 45 4.24 15.07 -6.81
N GLN A 46 4.37 16.25 -7.41
CA GLN A 46 3.78 16.56 -8.71
C GLN A 46 4.43 15.78 -9.86
N GLU A 47 5.71 15.44 -9.75
CA GLU A 47 6.42 14.64 -10.76
C GLU A 47 5.93 13.19 -10.71
N MET A 48 5.77 12.64 -9.51
CA MET A 48 5.21 11.32 -9.26
C MET A 48 3.80 11.21 -9.81
N GLU A 49 2.93 12.20 -9.57
CA GLU A 49 1.56 12.22 -10.08
C GLU A 49 1.50 12.06 -11.60
N SER A 50 2.48 12.60 -12.33
CA SER A 50 2.56 12.50 -13.79
C SER A 50 2.95 11.10 -14.31
N VAL A 51 3.52 10.23 -13.46
CA VAL A 51 4.09 8.93 -13.87
C VAL A 51 3.44 7.72 -13.20
N ILE A 52 2.71 7.88 -12.10
CA ILE A 52 2.02 6.77 -11.44
C ILE A 52 0.69 6.46 -12.13
N PRO A 53 0.20 5.20 -12.07
CA PRO A 53 -1.10 4.90 -12.63
C PRO A 53 -2.21 5.52 -11.78
N LYS A 54 -3.36 5.83 -12.38
CA LYS A 54 -4.54 6.32 -11.65
C LYS A 54 -5.05 5.39 -10.53
N THR A 55 -4.56 4.15 -10.48
CA THR A 55 -4.88 3.15 -9.47
C THR A 55 -3.90 3.14 -8.30
N ASP A 56 -2.84 3.96 -8.32
CA ASP A 56 -1.89 4.06 -7.20
C ASP A 56 -2.61 4.57 -5.95
N CYS A 57 -2.30 4.01 -4.78
CA CYS A 57 -3.02 4.35 -3.55
C CYS A 57 -2.73 5.75 -3.03
N ARG A 58 -1.65 6.41 -3.49
CA ARG A 58 -1.37 7.82 -3.14
C ARG A 58 -2.44 8.78 -3.62
N LEU A 59 -3.17 8.40 -4.66
CA LEU A 59 -4.28 9.15 -5.25
C LEU A 59 -5.62 8.85 -4.56
N ARG A 60 -5.65 7.96 -3.56
CA ARG A 60 -6.88 7.55 -2.90
C ARG A 60 -7.37 8.66 -1.95
N PRO A 61 -8.55 9.27 -2.19
CA PRO A 61 -8.94 10.52 -1.55
C PRO A 61 -9.25 10.38 -0.05
N ASP A 62 -9.81 9.27 0.40
CA ASP A 62 -10.10 9.01 1.82
C ASP A 62 -8.82 8.94 2.67
N ILE A 63 -7.77 8.27 2.17
CA ILE A 63 -6.46 8.19 2.83
C ILE A 63 -5.81 9.58 2.88
N ARG A 64 -5.84 10.34 1.79
CA ARG A 64 -5.25 11.69 1.74
C ARG A 64 -5.95 12.64 2.71
N ALA A 65 -7.28 12.63 2.75
CA ALA A 65 -8.05 13.43 3.69
C ALA A 65 -7.72 13.07 5.14
N MET A 66 -7.61 11.78 5.47
CA MET A 66 -7.24 11.32 6.82
C MET A 66 -5.82 11.76 7.21
N GLU A 67 -4.86 11.68 6.29
CA GLU A 67 -3.48 12.13 6.50
C GLU A 67 -3.40 13.63 6.78
N ASN A 68 -4.23 14.44 6.10
CA ASN A 68 -4.35 15.89 6.34
C ASN A 68 -5.15 16.25 7.60
N GLY A 69 -5.70 15.26 8.32
CA GLY A 69 -6.52 15.46 9.51
C GLY A 69 -7.99 15.80 9.23
N GLU A 70 -8.45 15.69 7.99
CA GLU A 70 -9.84 15.93 7.56
C GLU A 70 -10.70 14.68 7.75
N ILE A 71 -11.05 14.37 9.00
CA ILE A 71 -11.70 13.09 9.37
C ILE A 71 -13.11 12.92 8.76
N ASP A 72 -13.89 13.99 8.66
CA ASP A 72 -15.24 13.94 8.09
C ASP A 72 -15.17 13.68 6.58
N THR A 73 -14.33 14.41 5.86
CA THR A 73 -14.05 14.21 4.43
C THR A 73 -13.57 12.79 4.16
N ALA A 74 -12.63 12.28 4.97
CA ALA A 74 -12.12 10.92 4.83
C ALA A 74 -13.23 9.87 4.98
N SER A 75 -14.14 10.08 5.93
CA SER A 75 -15.26 9.17 6.18
C SER A 75 -16.27 9.16 5.02
N GLU A 76 -16.57 10.34 4.47
CA GLU A 76 -17.45 10.48 3.30
C GLU A 76 -16.85 9.83 2.05
N GLU A 77 -15.59 10.13 1.74
CA GLU A 77 -14.89 9.57 0.59
C GLU A 77 -14.74 8.06 0.71
N LYS A 78 -14.46 7.54 1.91
CA LYS A 78 -14.40 6.09 2.16
C LYS A 78 -15.73 5.42 1.80
N ARG A 79 -16.85 5.99 2.26
CA ARG A 79 -18.19 5.48 1.93
C ARG A 79 -18.42 5.49 0.41
N ARG A 80 -18.10 6.61 -0.26
CA ARG A 80 -18.24 6.77 -1.72
C ARG A 80 -17.46 5.71 -2.50
N LEU A 81 -16.20 5.46 -2.11
CA LEU A 81 -15.33 4.46 -2.74
C LEU A 81 -15.85 3.03 -2.55
N GLU A 82 -16.25 2.66 -1.33
CA GLU A 82 -16.78 1.33 -1.03
C GLU A 82 -18.12 1.07 -1.75
N GLU A 83 -18.98 2.09 -1.85
CA GLU A 83 -20.23 2.01 -2.61
C GLU A 83 -19.97 1.88 -4.13
N LYS A 84 -19.03 2.66 -4.69
CA LYS A 84 -18.59 2.53 -6.08
C LYS A 84 -18.06 1.13 -6.38
N GLN A 85 -17.22 0.59 -5.50
CA GLN A 85 -16.68 -0.77 -5.64
C GLN A 85 -17.79 -1.84 -5.58
N ARG A 86 -18.74 -1.70 -4.65
CA ARG A 86 -19.87 -2.63 -4.49
C ARG A 86 -20.80 -2.59 -5.71
N ALA A 87 -21.07 -1.41 -6.26
CA ALA A 87 -21.84 -1.23 -7.48
C ALA A 87 -21.13 -1.85 -8.70
N ALA A 88 -19.83 -1.62 -8.86
CA ALA A 88 -19.02 -2.21 -9.93
C ALA A 88 -18.96 -3.74 -9.84
N LEU A 89 -18.92 -4.31 -8.63
CA LEU A 89 -19.02 -5.76 -8.42
C LEU A 89 -20.39 -6.30 -8.81
N LYS A 90 -21.48 -5.62 -8.41
CA LYS A 90 -22.87 -6.02 -8.76
C LYS A 90 -23.16 -5.90 -10.26
N ASN A 91 -22.54 -4.95 -10.95
CA ASN A 91 -22.66 -4.83 -12.41
C ASN A 91 -21.90 -5.96 -13.10
N ARG A 92 -20.69 -6.27 -12.65
CA ARG A 92 -19.90 -7.39 -13.15
C ARG A 92 -20.48 -8.76 -12.86
N SER A 93 -21.25 -8.93 -11.77
CA SER A 93 -21.94 -10.20 -11.52
C SER A 93 -23.17 -10.39 -12.43
N LYS A 94 -23.60 -9.33 -13.11
CA LYS A 94 -24.73 -9.36 -14.08
C LYS A 94 -24.24 -9.48 -15.51
N SER A 95 -23.06 -8.94 -15.83
CA SER A 95 -22.34 -9.32 -17.04
C SER A 95 -21.63 -10.66 -16.81
N GLU A 96 -21.36 -11.43 -17.86
CA GLU A 96 -20.53 -12.64 -17.75
C GLU A 96 -19.03 -12.30 -17.80
N GLU A 97 -18.64 -11.09 -17.40
CA GLU A 97 -17.26 -10.63 -17.47
C GLU A 97 -16.52 -10.92 -16.16
N ASP A 98 -15.56 -11.84 -16.23
CA ASP A 98 -14.65 -12.12 -15.14
C ASP A 98 -13.70 -10.93 -14.87
N TRP A 99 -13.41 -10.69 -13.59
CA TRP A 99 -12.41 -9.70 -13.21
C TRP A 99 -11.01 -10.15 -13.62
N LYS A 100 -10.40 -9.37 -14.51
CA LYS A 100 -9.01 -9.56 -14.90
C LYS A 100 -8.10 -8.71 -14.02
N THR A 101 -7.05 -9.29 -13.45
CA THR A 101 -5.96 -8.56 -12.81
C THR A 101 -4.99 -8.03 -13.87
N TRP A 102 -4.49 -6.80 -13.72
CA TRP A 102 -3.63 -6.16 -14.73
C TRP A 102 -2.16 -6.57 -14.62
N TRP A 103 -1.60 -6.53 -13.40
CA TRP A 103 -0.16 -6.65 -13.19
C TRP A 103 0.29 -8.03 -12.74
N PHE A 104 -0.65 -8.92 -12.41
CA PHE A 104 -0.38 -10.26 -11.92
C PHE A 104 -1.33 -11.26 -12.54
N HIS A 105 -0.91 -12.52 -12.61
CA HIS A 105 -1.75 -13.66 -12.99
C HIS A 105 -1.50 -14.83 -12.05
N GLN A 106 -2.47 -15.73 -11.91
CA GLN A 106 -2.29 -16.94 -11.11
C GLN A 106 -1.45 -17.96 -11.87
N GLY A 107 -0.49 -18.58 -11.19
CA GLY A 107 0.37 -19.62 -11.77
C GLY A 107 1.13 -20.39 -10.70
N PRO A 108 1.82 -21.49 -11.08
CA PRO A 108 2.65 -22.24 -10.15
C PRO A 108 3.94 -21.47 -9.83
N ASN A 109 4.30 -21.40 -8.55
CA ASN A 109 5.59 -20.87 -8.13
C ASN A 109 6.73 -21.72 -8.74
N PRO A 110 7.74 -21.10 -9.37
CA PRO A 110 8.78 -21.83 -10.10
C PRO A 110 9.71 -22.67 -9.20
N HIS A 111 9.76 -22.38 -7.90
CA HIS A 111 10.63 -23.08 -6.95
C HIS A 111 9.89 -24.12 -6.10
N THR A 112 8.64 -23.83 -5.72
CA THR A 112 7.86 -24.70 -4.82
C THR A 112 6.75 -25.48 -5.52
N GLY A 113 6.34 -25.07 -6.72
CA GLY A 113 5.22 -25.66 -7.46
C GLY A 113 3.83 -25.34 -6.90
N GLY A 114 3.74 -24.57 -5.80
CA GLY A 114 2.46 -24.15 -5.19
C GLY A 114 1.76 -23.04 -5.98
N HIS A 115 0.47 -22.82 -5.71
CA HIS A 115 -0.28 -21.70 -6.30
C HIS A 115 0.28 -20.34 -5.84
N ASP A 116 0.48 -19.42 -6.79
CA ASP A 116 1.05 -18.10 -6.54
C ASP A 116 0.48 -17.03 -7.50
N TRP A 117 0.74 -15.75 -7.20
CA TRP A 117 0.47 -14.61 -8.07
C TRP A 117 1.76 -14.10 -8.70
N ILE A 118 1.92 -14.33 -9.99
CA ILE A 118 3.14 -14.04 -10.73
C ILE A 118 3.00 -12.68 -11.41
N TYR A 119 4.01 -11.82 -11.25
CA TYR A 119 4.06 -10.52 -11.94
C TYR A 119 4.09 -10.71 -13.45
N SER A 120 3.16 -10.06 -14.15
CA SER A 120 2.96 -10.21 -15.60
C SER A 120 3.87 -9.31 -16.45
N GLY A 121 4.68 -8.45 -15.84
CA GLY A 121 5.47 -7.45 -16.57
C GLY A 121 4.73 -6.13 -16.81
N ASN A 122 5.37 -5.24 -17.57
CA ASN A 122 4.82 -4.02 -18.18
C ASN A 122 4.34 -2.89 -17.23
N TYR A 123 4.25 -3.11 -15.92
CA TYR A 123 3.89 -2.04 -14.98
C TYR A 123 4.87 -0.86 -15.07
N TRP A 124 6.18 -1.19 -15.10
CA TRP A 124 7.25 -0.19 -15.11
C TRP A 124 7.45 0.50 -16.46
N ASP A 125 6.83 0.02 -17.53
CA ASP A 125 6.90 0.64 -18.86
C ASP A 125 6.03 1.91 -18.96
N ARG A 126 5.21 2.19 -17.93
CA ARG A 126 4.35 3.37 -17.79
C ARG A 126 3.30 3.56 -18.90
N ASN A 127 3.12 2.57 -19.76
CA ASN A 127 2.10 2.56 -20.81
C ASN A 127 0.74 2.11 -20.24
N TYR A 128 0.16 2.94 -19.38
CA TYR A 128 -1.10 2.65 -18.69
C TYR A 128 -2.31 2.82 -19.60
N PHE A 129 -2.77 1.73 -20.21
CA PHE A 129 -3.97 1.72 -21.03
C PHE A 129 -5.12 0.97 -20.34
N ASN A 130 -6.34 1.55 -20.42
CA ASN A 130 -7.57 0.94 -19.93
C ASN A 130 -7.50 0.39 -18.48
N LEU A 131 -6.86 1.15 -17.58
CA LEU A 131 -6.82 0.81 -16.16
C LEU A 131 -8.21 1.02 -15.52
N PRO A 132 -8.55 0.27 -14.46
CA PRO A 132 -9.84 0.42 -13.80
C PRO A 132 -9.96 1.80 -13.15
N ASP A 133 -11.16 2.37 -13.21
CA ASP A 133 -11.49 3.61 -12.52
C ASP A 133 -12.08 3.30 -11.13
N ILE A 134 -11.24 3.45 -10.10
CA ILE A 134 -11.52 2.96 -8.75
C ILE A 134 -11.65 4.07 -7.70
N TYR A 135 -11.31 5.31 -8.05
CA TYR A 135 -11.46 6.48 -7.18
C TYR A 135 -12.63 7.35 -7.60
#